data_AF-A0A6A6B539-F1
#
_entry.id   AF-A0A6A6B539-F1
#
_cell.length_a   1.000
_cell.length_b   1.000
_cell.length_c   1.000
_cell.angle_alpha   90.00
_cell.angle_beta   90.00
_cell.angle_gamma   90.00
#
_symmetry.space_group_name_H-M   'P 1'
#
loop_
_entity.id
_entity.type
_entity.pdbx_description
1 polymer ?
#
loop_
_entity_poly.entity_id
_entity_poly.type
_entity_poly.pdbx_seq_one_letter_code
_entity_poly.pdbx_strand_id
1 'polypeptide(L)'
;MRGCGIGTTAWKGHVCILFKELDTAGKYQDSLLKFLKLMNRVHRLLDSGCFSDFKIGCMNETIYNVHKVVLCAQSRYFMDLFDPVSESKKANIGAMVVKHDPDGTMCNTPPNKTPCQLLIFHAELHTAGIHYGIPNLRAISAKRFEMLASDCWSDDEFPKTMKYVYLSNYTQNLRDVLVRACTSSNHMDVLLKKPGFAKLLDDAGPFSRDLVKSLQKHRAAAERASGQRTLVATANAQLSDHGQ
;
A
#
# COMPACT_ATOMS: atom_id res chain seq x y z
N MET A 1 -39.54 -4.37 8.72
CA MET A 1 -38.08 -4.38 9.01
C MET A 1 -37.39 -3.80 7.79
N ARG A 2 -36.84 -2.58 7.94
CA ARG A 2 -36.50 -1.69 6.82
C ARG A 2 -35.17 -2.12 6.19
N GLY A 3 -35.18 -2.27 4.87
CA GLY A 3 -33.96 -2.41 4.07
C GLY A 3 -33.14 -1.13 4.10
N CYS A 4 -31.82 -1.29 4.13
CA CYS A 4 -30.87 -0.20 3.93
C CYS A 4 -29.99 -0.60 2.75
N GLY A 5 -30.29 -0.06 1.58
CA GLY A 5 -29.43 -0.13 0.41
C GLY A 5 -28.56 1.12 0.36
N ILE A 6 -27.25 0.96 0.49
CA ILE A 6 -26.24 1.97 0.13
C ILE A 6 -24.95 1.22 -0.25
N GLY A 7 -24.36 1.50 -1.42
CA GLY A 7 -22.92 1.25 -1.62
C GLY A 7 -22.43 0.61 -2.93
N THR A 8 -23.14 0.70 -4.05
CA THR A 8 -22.71 0.15 -5.36
C THR A 8 -21.62 0.95 -6.12
N THR A 9 -20.79 1.78 -5.48
CA THR A 9 -20.03 2.82 -6.22
C THR A 9 -18.50 2.77 -6.16
N ALA A 10 -17.86 1.99 -5.29
CA ALA A 10 -16.39 2.13 -5.14
C ALA A 10 -15.56 1.14 -6.00
N TRP A 11 -16.07 -0.06 -6.28
CA TRP A 11 -15.41 -1.01 -7.19
C TRP A 11 -15.47 -0.60 -8.67
N LYS A 12 -16.40 0.31 -9.03
CA LYS A 12 -16.42 0.92 -10.37
C LYS A 12 -15.17 1.78 -10.60
N GLY A 13 -14.60 2.40 -9.57
CA GLY A 13 -13.49 3.35 -9.71
C GLY A 13 -12.14 2.71 -10.05
N HIS A 14 -11.71 1.68 -9.31
CA HIS A 14 -10.39 1.05 -9.54
C HIS A 14 -10.37 0.06 -10.70
N VAL A 15 -11.50 -0.56 -11.04
CA VAL A 15 -11.62 -1.33 -12.28
C VAL A 15 -11.68 -0.38 -13.50
N CYS A 16 -12.32 0.79 -13.42
CA CYS A 16 -12.32 1.75 -14.54
C CYS A 16 -10.95 2.36 -14.86
N ILE A 17 -10.12 2.65 -13.85
CA ILE A 17 -8.83 3.32 -14.08
C ILE A 17 -7.79 2.36 -14.69
N LEU A 18 -7.82 1.07 -14.31
CA LEU A 18 -6.95 0.05 -14.92
C LEU A 18 -7.37 -0.36 -16.35
N PHE A 19 -8.59 -0.01 -16.79
CA PHE A 19 -9.14 -0.48 -18.07
C PHE A 19 -9.31 0.58 -19.15
N LYS A 20 -9.08 1.87 -18.85
CA LYS A 20 -9.12 2.94 -19.87
C LYS A 20 -8.04 2.81 -20.96
N GLU A 21 -6.99 2.01 -20.73
CA GLU A 21 -5.92 1.75 -21.71
C GLU A 21 -6.13 0.47 -22.54
N LEU A 22 -7.18 -0.31 -22.29
CA LEU A 22 -7.47 -1.56 -23.02
C LEU A 22 -8.59 -1.43 -24.07
N ASP A 23 -9.01 -0.21 -24.41
CA ASP A 23 -10.02 0.01 -25.44
C ASP A 23 -9.39 0.15 -26.84
N THR A 24 -8.89 -0.98 -27.34
CA THR A 24 -8.80 -1.22 -28.77
C THR A 24 -9.56 -2.51 -29.10
N ALA A 25 -10.75 -2.31 -29.67
CA ALA A 25 -11.69 -3.30 -30.21
C ALA A 25 -12.60 -4.03 -29.19
N GLY A 26 -13.91 -3.74 -29.28
CA GLY A 26 -15.03 -4.28 -28.48
C GLY A 26 -15.29 -5.79 -28.51
N LYS A 27 -14.24 -6.62 -28.59
CA LYS A 27 -14.31 -8.10 -28.53
C LYS A 27 -14.30 -8.66 -27.10
N TYR A 28 -14.05 -7.83 -26.09
CA TYR A 28 -13.88 -8.26 -24.69
C TYR A 28 -15.01 -7.85 -23.73
N GLN A 29 -16.01 -7.06 -24.18
CA GLN A 29 -17.03 -6.51 -23.29
C GLN A 29 -17.92 -7.58 -22.64
N ASP A 30 -18.35 -8.60 -23.38
CA ASP A 30 -19.21 -9.66 -22.83
C ASP A 30 -18.48 -10.56 -21.83
N SER A 31 -17.23 -10.92 -22.12
CA SER A 31 -16.38 -11.68 -21.21
C SER A 31 -16.07 -10.90 -19.94
N LEU A 32 -15.79 -9.60 -20.07
CA LEU A 32 -15.58 -8.71 -18.94
C LEU A 32 -16.85 -8.58 -18.08
N LEU A 33 -18.03 -8.44 -18.70
CA LEU A 33 -19.30 -8.37 -17.98
C LEU A 33 -19.61 -9.66 -17.24
N LYS A 34 -19.35 -10.82 -17.84
CA LYS A 34 -19.49 -12.14 -17.20
C LYS A 34 -18.56 -12.26 -15.98
N PHE A 35 -17.30 -11.85 -16.13
CA PHE A 35 -16.33 -11.84 -15.03
C PHE A 35 -16.77 -10.93 -13.88
N LEU A 36 -17.20 -9.69 -14.17
CA LEU A 36 -17.70 -8.76 -13.15
C LEU A 36 -18.92 -9.29 -12.40
N LYS A 37 -19.86 -9.94 -13.12
CA LYS A 37 -21.03 -10.60 -12.51
C LYS A 37 -20.61 -11.73 -11.57
N LEU A 38 -19.63 -12.54 -11.95
CA LEU A 38 -19.09 -13.61 -11.10
C LEU A 38 -18.45 -13.03 -9.84
N MET A 39 -17.56 -12.05 -9.98
CA MET A 39 -16.88 -11.43 -8.83
C MET A 39 -17.86 -10.79 -7.85
N ASN A 40 -18.91 -10.14 -8.36
CA ASN A 40 -19.97 -9.59 -7.51
C ASN A 40 -20.69 -10.69 -6.72
N ARG A 41 -21.00 -11.83 -7.35
CA ARG A 41 -21.62 -12.97 -6.65
C ARG A 41 -20.70 -13.53 -5.57
N VAL A 42 -19.42 -13.73 -5.86
CA VAL A 42 -18.42 -14.20 -4.87
C VAL A 42 -18.34 -13.24 -3.69
N HIS A 43 -18.32 -11.93 -3.94
CA HIS A 43 -18.35 -10.92 -2.88
C HIS A 43 -19.60 -11.03 -1.99
N ARG A 44 -20.79 -11.21 -2.60
CA ARG A 44 -22.03 -11.39 -1.84
C ARG A 44 -22.04 -12.65 -0.99
N LEU A 45 -21.37 -13.73 -1.42
CA LEU A 45 -21.24 -14.95 -0.63
C LEU A 45 -20.39 -14.72 0.62
N LEU A 46 -19.34 -13.90 0.51
CA LEU A 46 -18.53 -13.48 1.65
C LEU A 46 -19.37 -12.69 2.66
N ASP A 47 -20.12 -11.68 2.19
CA ASP A 47 -20.95 -10.84 3.07
C ASP A 47 -22.06 -11.63 3.77
N SER A 48 -22.70 -12.57 3.05
CA SER A 48 -23.80 -13.37 3.61
C SER A 48 -23.31 -14.56 4.45
N GLY A 49 -22.04 -14.96 4.30
CA GLY A 49 -21.50 -16.19 4.88
C GLY A 49 -22.06 -17.49 4.29
N CYS A 50 -22.87 -17.43 3.22
CA CYS A 50 -23.46 -18.63 2.60
C CYS A 50 -22.36 -19.53 2.04
N PHE A 51 -22.44 -20.84 2.30
CA PHE A 51 -21.43 -21.85 1.92
C PHE A 51 -20.04 -21.65 2.55
N SER A 52 -19.94 -20.84 3.60
CA SER A 52 -18.69 -20.77 4.37
C SER A 52 -18.39 -22.12 5.03
N ASP A 53 -17.12 -22.48 5.00
CA ASP A 53 -16.56 -23.75 5.48
C ASP A 53 -15.39 -23.52 6.45
N PHE A 54 -15.12 -22.26 6.79
CA PHE A 54 -14.12 -21.87 7.77
C PHE A 54 -14.45 -20.51 8.43
N LYS A 55 -13.84 -20.25 9.60
CA LYS A 55 -13.98 -19.01 10.35
C LYS A 55 -12.62 -18.44 10.72
N ILE A 56 -12.45 -17.14 10.54
CA ILE A 56 -11.24 -16.42 10.94
C ILE A 56 -11.59 -15.49 12.10
N GLY A 57 -10.90 -15.67 13.23
CA GLY A 57 -10.97 -14.75 14.36
C GLY A 57 -9.90 -13.65 14.28
N CYS A 58 -10.33 -12.42 14.56
CA CYS A 58 -9.45 -11.26 14.73
C CYS A 58 -9.17 -11.01 16.22
N MET A 59 -8.14 -10.21 16.50
CA MET A 59 -7.74 -9.85 17.88
C MET A 59 -8.81 -9.08 18.65
N ASN A 60 -9.74 -8.43 17.94
CA ASN A 60 -10.88 -7.70 18.50
C ASN A 60 -12.11 -8.59 18.71
N GLU A 61 -11.92 -9.91 18.82
CA GLU A 61 -12.98 -10.92 18.99
C GLU A 61 -13.99 -10.99 17.84
N THR A 62 -13.77 -10.26 16.75
CA THR A 62 -14.62 -10.34 15.56
C THR A 62 -14.31 -11.62 14.80
N ILE A 63 -15.37 -12.31 14.37
CA ILE A 63 -15.27 -13.57 13.63
C ILE A 63 -15.84 -13.36 12.23
N TYR A 64 -15.05 -13.73 11.22
CA TYR A 64 -15.44 -13.68 9.81
C TYR A 64 -15.70 -15.08 9.26
N ASN A 65 -16.88 -15.28 8.67
CA ASN A 65 -17.17 -16.48 7.88
C ASN A 65 -16.47 -16.37 6.53
N VAL A 66 -15.69 -17.38 6.15
CA VAL A 66 -14.88 -17.36 4.94
C VAL A 66 -14.97 -18.69 4.19
N HIS A 67 -14.52 -18.69 2.95
CA HIS A 67 -14.53 -19.84 2.05
C HIS A 67 -13.10 -20.31 1.78
N LYS A 68 -12.74 -21.51 2.25
CA LYS A 68 -11.40 -22.09 2.08
C LYS A 68 -10.95 -22.06 0.63
N VAL A 69 -11.84 -22.42 -0.31
CA VAL A 69 -11.53 -22.43 -1.75
C VAL A 69 -11.07 -21.07 -2.28
N VAL A 70 -11.68 -19.97 -1.80
CA VAL A 70 -11.31 -18.61 -2.22
C VAL A 70 -9.95 -18.24 -1.62
N LEU A 71 -9.71 -18.57 -0.35
CA LEU A 71 -8.44 -18.30 0.32
C LEU A 71 -7.28 -19.09 -0.32
N CYS A 72 -7.45 -20.40 -0.54
CA CYS A 72 -6.45 -21.24 -1.20
C CYS A 72 -6.12 -20.74 -2.61
N ALA A 73 -7.12 -20.30 -3.37
CA ALA A 73 -6.90 -19.79 -4.72
C ALA A 73 -6.05 -18.50 -4.75
N GLN A 74 -6.09 -17.70 -3.68
CA GLN A 74 -5.38 -16.42 -3.60
C GLN A 74 -4.06 -16.49 -2.82
N SER A 75 -3.88 -17.52 -1.99
CA SER A 75 -2.80 -17.59 -1.02
C SER A 75 -2.31 -19.02 -0.83
N ARG A 76 -1.02 -19.21 -1.11
CA ARG A 76 -0.34 -20.47 -0.85
C ARG A 76 -0.27 -20.80 0.64
N TYR A 77 -0.19 -19.78 1.51
CA TYR A 77 -0.27 -19.96 2.95
C TYR A 77 -1.56 -20.70 3.36
N PHE A 78 -2.71 -20.28 2.83
CA PHE A 78 -3.98 -20.94 3.13
C PHE A 78 -4.10 -22.32 2.46
N MET A 79 -3.51 -22.50 1.28
CA MET A 79 -3.41 -23.82 0.64
C MET A 79 -2.63 -24.80 1.52
N ASP A 80 -1.46 -24.41 2.00
CA ASP A 80 -0.61 -25.22 2.90
C ASP A 80 -1.19 -25.31 4.33
N LEU A 81 -2.15 -24.46 4.69
CA LEU A 81 -2.87 -24.51 5.96
C LEU A 81 -4.01 -25.53 5.92
N PHE A 82 -4.77 -25.54 4.83
CA PHE A 82 -5.95 -26.39 4.66
C PHE A 82 -5.63 -27.72 3.96
N ASP A 83 -4.37 -27.99 3.62
CA ASP A 83 -3.93 -29.30 3.13
C ASP A 83 -4.23 -30.36 4.21
N PRO A 84 -5.06 -31.38 3.92
CA PRO A 84 -5.44 -32.44 4.87
C PRO A 84 -4.25 -33.15 5.53
N VAL A 85 -3.10 -33.24 4.83
CA VAL A 85 -1.87 -33.84 5.37
C VAL A 85 -1.28 -32.97 6.48
N SER A 86 -1.48 -31.66 6.40
CA SER A 86 -0.96 -30.65 7.32
C SER A 86 -1.95 -30.24 8.42
N GLU A 87 -3.26 -30.33 8.18
CA GLU A 87 -4.32 -29.97 9.14
C GLU A 87 -4.25 -30.83 10.41
N SER A 88 -3.82 -32.11 10.29
CA SER A 88 -3.62 -33.01 11.44
C SER A 88 -2.55 -32.54 12.44
N LYS A 89 -1.74 -31.54 12.09
CA LYS A 89 -0.63 -31.01 12.92
C LYS A 89 -0.83 -29.57 13.39
N LYS A 90 -1.85 -28.85 12.93
CA LYS A 90 -2.03 -27.41 13.20
C LYS A 90 -3.27 -27.18 14.07
N ALA A 91 -3.11 -27.27 15.38
CA ALA A 91 -4.12 -26.87 16.35
C ALA A 91 -4.35 -25.34 16.28
N ASN A 92 -5.61 -24.93 16.11
CA ASN A 92 -6.12 -23.57 16.32
C ASN A 92 -5.28 -22.42 15.77
N ILE A 93 -5.44 -22.09 14.49
CA ILE A 93 -4.96 -20.80 13.97
C ILE A 93 -6.03 -19.72 14.23
N GLY A 94 -6.09 -19.29 15.50
CA GLY A 94 -6.75 -18.06 15.92
C GLY A 94 -5.72 -16.93 15.98
N ALA A 95 -5.84 -15.99 15.05
CA ALA A 95 -5.33 -14.60 15.07
C ALA A 95 -4.79 -14.24 13.69
N MET A 96 -5.71 -13.91 12.77
CA MET A 96 -5.35 -13.13 11.60
C MET A 96 -5.23 -11.67 12.08
N VAL A 97 -4.00 -11.17 12.23
CA VAL A 97 -3.77 -9.79 12.67
C VAL A 97 -3.95 -8.85 11.49
N VAL A 98 -5.19 -8.45 11.25
CA VAL A 98 -5.44 -7.09 10.75
C VAL A 98 -5.99 -6.37 11.96
N LYS A 99 -5.19 -5.49 12.58
CA LYS A 99 -5.70 -4.55 13.58
C LYS A 99 -6.68 -3.65 12.85
N HIS A 100 -7.96 -4.00 12.84
CA HIS A 100 -8.98 -3.17 12.25
C HIS A 100 -9.91 -2.69 13.36
N ASP A 101 -10.12 -1.37 13.40
CA ASP A 101 -11.19 -0.76 14.17
C ASP A 101 -12.53 -1.45 13.83
N PRO A 102 -13.45 -1.59 14.80
CA PRO A 102 -14.68 -2.39 14.67
C PRO A 102 -15.67 -1.93 13.58
N ASP A 103 -15.45 -0.79 12.93
CA ASP A 103 -16.23 -0.37 11.77
C ASP A 103 -15.80 -1.16 10.53
N GLY A 104 -16.33 -2.38 10.41
CA GLY A 104 -16.05 -3.40 9.38
C GLY A 104 -16.33 -3.00 7.92
N THR A 105 -15.73 -1.93 7.43
CA THR A 105 -15.73 -1.56 6.01
C THR A 105 -14.49 -2.16 5.35
N MET A 106 -14.59 -3.42 4.94
CA MET A 106 -13.61 -4.03 4.05
C MET A 106 -13.59 -3.29 2.69
N CYS A 107 -12.39 -2.95 2.25
CA CYS A 107 -12.02 -2.66 0.84
C CYS A 107 -12.41 -1.32 0.19
N ASN A 108 -12.99 -0.36 0.89
CA ASN A 108 -12.98 1.04 0.43
C ASN A 108 -12.41 1.90 1.55
N THR A 109 -11.50 2.82 1.23
CA THR A 109 -11.06 3.88 2.16
C THR A 109 -12.26 4.32 3.01
N PRO A 110 -12.24 4.14 4.35
CA PRO A 110 -13.38 4.51 5.16
C PRO A 110 -13.66 6.00 4.90
N PRO A 111 -14.93 6.41 4.72
CA PRO A 111 -15.25 7.79 4.32
C PRO A 111 -14.79 8.86 5.32
N ASN A 112 -14.18 8.47 6.45
CA ASN A 112 -13.71 9.35 7.52
C ASN A 112 -12.23 9.15 7.93
N LYS A 113 -11.41 8.37 7.20
CA LYS A 113 -9.98 8.24 7.55
C LYS A 113 -9.13 9.35 6.91
N THR A 114 -8.28 9.98 7.71
CA THR A 114 -7.31 10.98 7.21
C THR A 114 -6.31 10.30 6.25
N PRO A 115 -5.68 11.03 5.32
CA PRO A 115 -4.64 10.47 4.44
C PRO A 115 -3.52 9.75 5.22
N CYS A 116 -3.14 10.30 6.38
CA CYS A 116 -2.18 9.68 7.29
C CYS A 116 -2.68 8.36 7.91
N GLN A 117 -3.95 8.24 8.28
CA GLN A 117 -4.54 6.98 8.73
C GLN A 117 -4.62 5.94 7.61
N LEU A 118 -4.91 6.37 6.37
CA LEU A 118 -4.88 5.50 5.20
C LEU A 118 -3.47 5.00 4.89
N LEU A 119 -2.45 5.82 5.15
CA LEU A 119 -1.05 5.43 5.02
C LEU A 119 -0.70 4.27 5.96
N ILE A 120 -1.11 4.34 7.24
CA ILE A 120 -0.95 3.25 8.21
C ILE A 120 -1.67 1.98 7.73
N PHE A 121 -2.93 2.11 7.30
CA PHE A 121 -3.72 1.00 6.80
C PHE A 121 -3.03 0.27 5.63
N HIS A 122 -2.48 1.00 4.67
CA HIS A 122 -1.78 0.39 3.53
C HIS A 122 -0.42 -0.24 3.93
N ALA A 123 0.24 0.23 4.99
CA ALA A 123 1.42 -0.45 5.53
C ALA A 123 1.07 -1.79 6.18
N GLU A 124 -0.04 -1.85 6.93
CA GLU A 124 -0.56 -3.08 7.51
C GLU A 124 -1.00 -4.06 6.41
N LEU A 125 -1.69 -3.57 5.38
CA LEU A 125 -2.14 -4.38 4.26
C LEU A 125 -0.97 -4.93 3.42
N HIS A 126 0.09 -4.14 3.25
CA HIS A 126 1.34 -4.61 2.63
C HIS A 126 1.97 -5.76 3.44
N THR A 127 2.00 -5.62 4.77
CA THR A 127 2.55 -6.63 5.68
C THR A 127 1.71 -7.90 5.66
N ALA A 128 0.38 -7.78 5.66
CA ALA A 128 -0.54 -8.90 5.48
C ALA A 128 -0.30 -9.61 4.13
N GLY A 129 -0.11 -8.84 3.05
CA GLY A 129 0.22 -9.40 1.73
C GLY A 129 1.52 -10.22 1.72
N ILE A 130 2.53 -9.82 2.51
CA ILE A 130 3.75 -10.62 2.70
C ILE A 130 3.45 -11.87 3.53
N HIS A 131 2.82 -11.70 4.70
CA HIS A 131 2.58 -12.77 5.65
C HIS A 131 1.73 -13.91 5.05
N TYR A 132 0.66 -13.57 4.34
CA TYR A 132 -0.22 -14.55 3.70
C TYR A 132 0.22 -14.91 2.28
N GLY A 133 1.36 -14.40 1.80
CA GLY A 133 1.85 -14.71 0.45
C GLY A 133 0.86 -14.35 -0.66
N ILE A 134 0.30 -13.14 -0.61
CA ILE A 134 -0.66 -12.60 -1.60
C ILE A 134 0.05 -11.46 -2.39
N PRO A 135 0.71 -11.76 -3.53
CA PRO A 135 1.59 -10.80 -4.21
C PRO A 135 0.88 -9.55 -4.73
N ASN A 136 -0.32 -9.71 -5.28
CA ASN A 136 -1.11 -8.59 -5.81
C ASN A 136 -1.52 -7.62 -4.70
N LEU A 137 -1.91 -8.13 -3.53
CA LEU A 137 -2.26 -7.31 -2.38
C LEU A 137 -1.04 -6.52 -1.88
N ARG A 138 0.11 -7.19 -1.76
CA ARG A 138 1.38 -6.55 -1.40
C ARG A 138 1.71 -5.41 -2.37
N ALA A 139 1.65 -5.67 -3.68
CA ALA A 139 2.01 -4.69 -4.71
C ALA A 139 1.06 -3.48 -4.71
N ILE A 140 -0.26 -3.72 -4.69
CA ILE A 140 -1.26 -2.64 -4.67
C ILE A 140 -1.13 -1.80 -3.41
N SER A 141 -0.91 -2.43 -2.25
CA SER A 141 -0.77 -1.73 -0.98
C SER A 141 0.49 -0.88 -0.94
N ALA A 142 1.63 -1.39 -1.42
CA ALA A 142 2.87 -0.60 -1.54
C ALA A 142 2.68 0.62 -2.46
N LYS A 143 2.04 0.43 -3.62
CA LYS A 143 1.77 1.52 -4.56
C LYS A 143 0.88 2.60 -3.94
N ARG A 144 -0.20 2.20 -3.24
CA ARG A 144 -1.10 3.13 -2.55
C ARG A 144 -0.40 3.85 -1.40
N PHE A 145 0.45 3.15 -0.66
CA PHE A 145 1.28 3.73 0.39
C PHE A 145 2.22 4.80 -0.17
N GLU A 146 2.88 4.54 -1.30
CA GLU A 146 3.75 5.52 -1.96
C GLU A 146 2.99 6.77 -2.42
N MET A 147 1.84 6.60 -3.07
CA MET A 147 0.98 7.72 -3.46
C MET A 147 0.57 8.57 -2.25
N LEU A 148 0.05 7.92 -1.20
CA LEU A 148 -0.39 8.61 0.01
C LEU A 148 0.77 9.33 0.71
N ALA A 149 1.96 8.73 0.79
CA ALA A 149 3.13 9.37 1.40
C ALA A 149 3.55 10.63 0.63
N SER A 150 3.43 10.62 -0.69
CA SER A 150 3.68 11.78 -1.55
C SER A 150 2.59 12.85 -1.46
N ASP A 151 1.38 12.51 -1.01
CA ASP A 151 0.27 13.45 -0.89
C ASP A 151 0.18 14.06 0.52
N CYS A 152 0.41 13.27 1.57
CA CYS A 152 0.20 13.68 2.97
C CYS A 152 1.47 14.12 3.71
N TRP A 153 2.62 14.20 3.03
CA TRP A 153 3.90 14.60 3.66
C TRP A 153 3.83 15.92 4.42
N SER A 154 2.98 16.86 3.95
CA SER A 154 2.82 18.18 4.52
C SER A 154 1.78 18.25 5.64
N ASP A 155 1.11 17.15 5.99
CA ASP A 155 0.18 17.11 7.14
C ASP A 155 0.93 17.20 8.47
N ASP A 156 0.27 17.71 9.51
CA ASP A 156 0.82 17.76 10.87
C ASP A 156 0.83 16.38 11.55
N GLU A 157 0.00 15.46 11.07
CA GLU A 157 -0.03 14.06 11.52
C GLU A 157 1.06 13.19 10.88
N PHE A 158 1.67 13.65 9.78
CA PHE A 158 2.63 12.85 9.02
C PHE A 158 3.83 12.38 9.87
N PRO A 159 4.48 13.23 10.68
CA PRO A 159 5.59 12.78 11.53
C PRO A 159 5.17 11.74 12.58
N LYS A 160 3.95 11.84 13.12
CA LYS A 160 3.41 10.85 14.08
C LYS A 160 3.21 9.50 13.39
N THR A 161 2.70 9.53 12.16
CA THR A 161 2.51 8.35 11.32
C THR A 161 3.84 7.68 10.98
N MET A 162 4.83 8.46 10.57
CA MET A 162 6.19 7.96 10.31
C MET A 162 6.79 7.31 11.56
N LYS A 163 6.63 7.95 12.73
CA LYS A 163 7.09 7.38 14.01
C LYS A 163 6.47 5.99 14.24
N TYR A 164 5.16 5.86 14.04
CA TYR A 164 4.48 4.57 14.17
C TYR A 164 5.05 3.53 13.19
N VAL A 165 5.28 3.90 11.93
CA VAL A 165 5.83 2.98 10.92
C VAL A 165 7.28 2.57 11.25
N TYR A 166 8.10 3.49 11.74
CA TYR A 166 9.50 3.19 12.08
C TYR A 166 9.67 2.40 13.36
N LEU A 167 8.82 2.64 14.36
CA LEU A 167 8.81 1.86 15.61
C LEU A 167 8.15 0.49 15.45
N SER A 168 7.37 0.31 14.38
CA SER A 168 6.80 -0.97 14.02
C SER A 168 7.76 -1.80 13.16
N ASN A 169 7.62 -3.13 13.24
CA ASN A 169 8.41 -4.10 12.47
C ASN A 169 7.98 -4.17 10.99
N TYR A 170 7.73 -3.02 10.36
CA TYR A 170 7.43 -2.94 8.93
C TYR A 170 8.70 -3.06 8.09
N THR A 171 8.52 -3.49 6.85
CA THR A 171 9.59 -3.79 5.90
C THR A 171 10.36 -2.55 5.44
N GLN A 172 11.65 -2.75 5.11
CA GLN A 172 12.56 -1.69 4.68
C GLN A 172 12.05 -0.91 3.46
N ASN A 173 11.36 -1.57 2.52
CA ASN A 173 10.81 -0.91 1.33
C ASN A 173 9.79 0.20 1.65
N LEU A 174 9.00 0.08 2.72
CA LEU A 174 8.06 1.13 3.14
C LEU A 174 8.78 2.30 3.81
N ARG A 175 9.85 2.01 4.55
CA ARG A 175 10.72 3.04 5.15
C ARG A 175 11.42 3.87 4.08
N ASP A 176 11.94 3.22 3.04
CA ASP A 176 12.55 3.91 1.89
C ASP A 176 11.56 4.84 1.19
N VAL A 177 10.29 4.45 1.07
CA VAL A 177 9.22 5.30 0.52
C VAL A 177 9.02 6.56 1.37
N LEU A 178 8.93 6.41 2.70
CA LEU A 178 8.76 7.56 3.60
C LEU A 178 9.96 8.52 3.54
N VAL A 179 11.18 7.97 3.53
CA VAL A 179 12.39 8.79 3.41
C VAL A 179 12.41 9.54 2.09
N ARG A 180 12.08 8.88 0.97
CA ARG A 180 11.96 9.54 -0.34
C ARG A 180 10.90 10.63 -0.34
N ALA A 181 9.76 10.41 0.31
CA ALA A 181 8.72 11.42 0.45
C ALA A 181 9.24 12.66 1.21
N CYS A 182 10.08 12.47 2.24
CA CYS A 182 10.72 13.58 2.95
C CYS A 182 11.82 14.28 2.14
N THR A 183 12.64 13.52 1.41
CA THR A 183 13.79 14.08 0.66
C THR A 183 13.44 14.56 -0.75
N SER A 184 12.15 14.53 -1.11
CA SER A 184 11.66 15.15 -2.34
C SER A 184 11.85 16.67 -2.28
N SER A 185 12.10 17.29 -3.43
CA SER A 185 12.54 18.69 -3.54
C SER A 185 11.68 19.63 -2.69
N ASN A 186 12.34 20.43 -1.84
CA ASN A 186 11.76 21.44 -0.95
C ASN A 186 10.90 20.94 0.23
N HIS A 187 10.64 19.63 0.35
CA HIS A 187 9.85 19.12 1.48
C HIS A 187 10.59 19.29 2.82
N MET A 188 11.92 19.08 2.81
CA MET A 188 12.78 19.21 3.99
C MET A 188 12.72 20.60 4.63
N ASP A 189 12.67 21.68 3.83
CA ASP A 189 12.64 23.06 4.35
C ASP A 189 11.36 23.37 5.14
N VAL A 190 10.27 22.69 4.77
CA VAL A 190 8.97 22.79 5.46
C VAL A 190 8.94 21.85 6.66
N LEU A 191 9.37 20.60 6.48
CA LEU A 191 9.35 19.58 7.53
C LEU A 191 10.21 19.95 8.74
N LEU A 192 11.41 20.52 8.52
CA LEU A 192 12.30 20.94 9.61
C LEU A 192 11.73 22.04 10.49
N LYS A 193 10.77 22.83 9.99
CA LYS A 193 10.08 23.87 10.78
C LYS A 193 8.98 23.28 11.67
N LYS A 194 8.57 22.03 11.44
CA LYS A 194 7.50 21.39 12.20
C LYS A 194 8.05 20.75 13.49
N PRO A 195 7.50 21.08 14.67
CA PRO A 195 7.98 20.51 15.94
C PRO A 195 7.77 18.99 16.02
N GLY A 196 6.71 18.47 15.39
CA GLY A 196 6.45 17.03 15.32
C GLY A 196 7.53 16.26 14.55
N PHE A 197 8.16 16.90 13.55
CA PHE A 197 9.22 16.29 12.76
C PHE A 197 10.57 16.33 13.49
N ALA A 198 10.88 17.43 14.18
CA ALA A 198 12.05 17.49 15.07
C ALA A 198 12.01 16.38 16.13
N LYS A 199 10.85 16.22 16.78
CA LYS A 199 10.64 15.13 17.76
C LYS A 199 10.79 13.74 17.14
N LEU A 200 10.36 13.54 15.89
CA LEU A 200 10.58 12.28 15.18
C LEU A 200 12.07 11.98 14.98
N LEU A 201 12.88 12.99 14.66
CA LEU A 201 14.33 12.82 14.49
C LEU A 201 15.02 12.43 15.81
N ASP A 202 14.53 12.96 16.94
CA ASP A 202 15.02 12.61 18.27
C ASP A 202 14.57 11.19 18.68
N ASP A 203 13.29 10.88 18.49
CA ASP A 203 12.67 9.65 19.00
C ASP A 203 12.97 8.41 18.13
N ALA A 204 13.18 8.59 16.82
CA ALA A 204 13.34 7.49 15.86
C ALA A 204 14.73 7.49 15.24
N GLY A 205 15.76 7.11 16.01
CA GLY A 205 17.14 7.01 15.55
C GLY A 205 17.36 6.25 14.22
N PRO A 206 16.66 5.14 13.92
CA PRO A 206 16.73 4.49 12.62
C PRO A 206 16.27 5.39 11.46
N PHE A 207 15.21 6.18 11.66
CA PHE A 207 14.73 7.14 10.65
C PHE A 207 15.79 8.20 10.35
N SER A 208 16.35 8.84 11.39
CA SER A 208 17.38 9.88 11.22
C SER A 208 18.59 9.36 10.45
N ARG A 209 19.00 8.11 10.71
CA ARG A 209 20.08 7.44 9.99
C ARG A 209 19.76 7.23 8.51
N ASP A 210 18.57 6.75 8.20
CA ASP A 210 18.15 6.49 6.81
C ASP A 210 17.96 7.80 6.04
N LEU A 211 17.46 8.84 6.70
CA LEU A 211 17.32 10.19 6.16
C LEU A 211 18.68 10.77 5.75
N VAL A 212 19.67 10.74 6.63
CA VAL A 212 21.03 11.24 6.33
C VAL A 212 21.65 10.49 5.15
N LYS A 213 21.51 9.16 5.12
CA LYS A 213 21.97 8.34 3.98
C LYS A 213 21.28 8.73 2.67
N SER A 214 19.98 9.03 2.71
CA SER A 214 19.23 9.47 1.52
C SER A 214 19.69 10.85 1.04
N LEU A 215 19.88 11.81 1.95
CA LEU A 215 20.37 13.15 1.62
C LEU A 215 21.77 13.11 0.99
N GLN A 216 22.67 12.26 1.50
CA GLN A 216 24.00 12.04 0.90
C GLN A 216 23.89 11.51 -0.54
N LYS A 217 22.97 10.55 -0.80
CA LYS A 217 22.74 10.03 -2.15
C LYS A 217 22.20 11.10 -3.10
N HIS A 218 21.24 11.91 -2.64
CA HIS A 218 20.70 13.02 -3.43
C HIS A 218 21.76 14.08 -3.76
N ARG A 219 22.63 14.42 -2.80
CA ARG A 219 23.76 15.34 -3.03
C ARG A 219 24.73 14.78 -4.07
N ALA A 220 25.17 13.52 -3.91
CA ALA A 220 26.06 12.88 -4.87
C ALA A 220 25.46 12.78 -6.29
N ALA A 221 24.14 12.56 -6.39
CA ALA A 221 23.43 12.58 -7.66
C ALA A 221 23.37 13.99 -8.29
N ALA A 222 23.12 15.02 -7.48
CA ALA A 222 23.10 16.42 -7.94
C ALA A 222 24.49 16.89 -8.42
N GLU A 223 25.55 16.53 -7.70
CA GLU A 223 26.94 16.84 -8.09
C GLU A 223 27.31 16.17 -9.42
N ARG A 224 26.93 14.90 -9.63
CA ARG A 224 27.12 14.20 -10.92
C ARG A 224 26.35 14.85 -12.07
N ALA A 225 25.08 15.21 -11.83
CA ALA A 225 24.24 15.86 -12.84
C ALA A 225 24.78 17.25 -13.22
N SER A 226 25.31 18.00 -12.25
CA SER A 226 25.97 19.29 -12.48
C SER A 226 27.25 19.12 -13.32
N GLY A 227 28.13 18.19 -12.94
CA GLY A 227 29.36 17.91 -13.68
C GLY A 227 29.12 17.47 -15.13
N GLN A 228 28.10 16.63 -15.38
CA GLN A 228 27.70 16.25 -16.73
C GLN A 228 27.17 17.44 -17.55
N ARG A 229 26.38 18.33 -16.96
CA ARG A 229 25.91 19.55 -17.66
C ARG A 229 27.06 20.47 -18.05
N THR A 230 28.03 20.67 -17.17
CA THR A 230 29.21 21.49 -17.46
C THR A 230 30.03 20.90 -18.61
N LEU A 231 30.29 19.58 -18.60
CA LEU A 231 31.01 18.91 -19.67
C LEU A 231 30.31 19.01 -21.04
N VAL A 232 28.99 18.84 -21.08
CA VAL A 232 28.20 18.97 -22.32
C VAL A 232 28.22 20.43 -22.81
N ALA A 233 28.13 21.41 -21.91
CA ALA A 233 28.21 22.82 -22.27
C ALA A 233 29.60 23.19 -22.84
N THR A 234 30.68 22.68 -22.25
CA THR A 234 32.05 22.89 -22.76
C THR A 234 32.26 22.23 -24.11
N ALA A 235 31.80 20.99 -24.30
CA ALA A 235 31.91 20.27 -25.58
C ALA A 235 31.15 20.99 -26.71
N ASN A 236 29.94 21.51 -26.43
CA ASN A 236 29.16 22.27 -27.41
C ASN A 236 29.84 23.60 -27.78
N ALA A 237 30.47 24.29 -26.82
CA ALA A 237 31.21 25.52 -27.09
C ALA A 237 32.45 25.29 -27.97
N GLN A 238 33.13 24.15 -27.81
CA GLN A 238 34.29 23.79 -28.64
C GLN A 238 33.89 23.41 -30.08
N LEU A 239 32.71 22.83 -30.29
CA LEU A 239 32.21 22.50 -31.62
C LEU A 239 31.75 23.72 -32.41
N SER A 240 31.28 24.79 -31.75
CA SER A 240 30.90 26.04 -32.41
C SER A 240 32.10 26.86 -32.91
N ASP A 241 33.29 26.67 -32.35
CA ASP A 241 34.49 27.46 -32.64
C ASP A 241 35.34 26.86 -33.79
N HIS A 242 34.98 25.68 -34.30
CA HIS A 242 35.64 25.02 -35.44
C HIS A 242 34.78 24.98 -36.72
N GLY A 243 33.62 25.65 -36.71
CA GLY A 243 32.69 25.74 -37.84
C GLY A 243 32.67 27.08 -38.58
N GLN A 244 33.60 27.99 -38.29
CA GLN A 244 33.77 29.26 -39.01
C GLN A 244 35.02 29.24 -39.90
#